data_AF-A0A2S5CRV3-F1
#
_entry.id   AF-A0A2S5CRV3-F1
#
_cell.length_a   1.000
_cell.length_b   1.000
_cell.length_c   1.000
_cell.angle_alpha   90.00
_cell.angle_beta   90.00
_cell.angle_gamma   90.00
#
_symmetry.space_group_name_H-M   'P 1'
#
loop_
_entity.id
_entity.type
_entity.pdbx_description
1 polymer ?
#
loop_
_entity_poly.entity_id
_entity_poly.type
_entity_poly.pdbx_seq_one_letter_code
_entity_poly.pdbx_strand_id
1 'polypeptide(L)'
;MNTSILTKTLASSLLLGFCLYTPASFAVNLNGALGSAAGAIDFYRVTCASNTNGVTDNLKVTVRNLASVTSPLMSVQVIKGILAKNTTDAVNADTTLSPAAIVKGGNGVYDVRVNKAGAGAENYALTYACLNSAGKATGATIATVQNQ
;
A
#
# COMPACT_ATOMS: atom_id res chain seq x y z
N MET A 1 56.75 -5.02 -49.12
CA MET A 1 55.64 -5.24 -50.07
C MET A 1 55.12 -6.67 -49.89
N ASN A 2 53.79 -6.81 -49.96
CA ASN A 2 52.97 -8.04 -50.03
C ASN A 2 52.51 -8.72 -48.72
N THR A 3 51.50 -8.07 -48.15
CA THR A 3 50.19 -8.60 -47.72
C THR A 3 49.90 -10.10 -47.93
N SER A 4 49.33 -10.75 -46.91
CA SER A 4 48.05 -11.45 -47.11
C SER A 4 47.27 -11.60 -45.80
N ILE A 5 46.00 -11.23 -45.90
CA ILE A 5 44.93 -11.22 -44.90
C ILE A 5 44.32 -12.63 -44.88
N LEU A 6 44.06 -13.21 -43.70
CA LEU A 6 43.08 -14.29 -43.58
C LEU A 6 42.22 -14.12 -42.32
N THR A 7 41.06 -13.53 -42.58
CA THR A 7 39.80 -13.52 -41.86
C THR A 7 39.43 -14.85 -41.21
N LYS A 8 39.11 -14.84 -39.90
CA LYS A 8 38.24 -15.86 -39.28
C LYS A 8 37.30 -15.25 -38.23
N THR A 9 36.06 -15.08 -38.71
CA THR A 9 34.77 -15.32 -38.02
C THR A 9 34.38 -14.50 -36.79
N LEU A 10 33.37 -13.65 -37.04
CA LEU A 10 32.42 -13.07 -36.10
C LEU A 10 31.72 -14.12 -35.24
N ALA A 11 31.52 -13.79 -33.96
CA ALA A 11 30.32 -14.16 -33.20
C ALA A 11 30.08 -13.10 -32.12
N SER A 12 29.62 -11.92 -32.56
CA SER A 12 29.13 -10.87 -31.66
C SER A 12 27.77 -11.29 -31.10
N SER A 13 27.77 -11.99 -29.97
CA SER A 13 26.56 -12.33 -29.22
C SER A 13 26.02 -11.06 -28.54
N LEU A 14 25.14 -10.35 -29.24
CA LEU A 14 24.41 -9.21 -28.70
C LEU A 14 23.29 -9.71 -27.77
N LEU A 15 23.61 -9.97 -26.49
CA LEU A 15 22.60 -10.12 -25.45
C LEU A 15 21.94 -8.75 -25.20
N LEU A 16 20.80 -8.49 -25.84
CA LEU A 16 19.87 -7.46 -25.36
C LEU A 16 19.27 -7.93 -24.04
N GLY A 17 19.90 -7.54 -22.94
CA GLY A 17 19.29 -7.61 -21.61
C GLY A 17 18.11 -6.63 -21.56
N PHE A 18 16.89 -7.13 -21.72
CA PHE A 18 15.68 -6.37 -21.42
C PHE A 18 15.67 -6.13 -19.91
N CYS A 19 16.17 -4.97 -19.49
CA CYS A 19 16.06 -4.50 -18.13
C CYS A 19 14.58 -4.18 -17.90
N LEU A 20 13.83 -5.14 -17.35
CA LEU A 20 12.44 -4.96 -16.96
C LEU A 20 12.42 -3.89 -15.86
N TYR A 21 12.18 -2.64 -16.25
CA TYR A 21 11.91 -1.57 -15.31
C TYR A 21 10.62 -1.93 -14.58
N THR A 22 10.76 -2.37 -13.34
CA THR A 22 9.64 -2.52 -12.42
C THR A 22 9.55 -1.20 -11.65
N PRO A 23 8.58 -0.31 -11.95
CA PRO A 23 8.39 0.84 -11.08
C PRO A 23 8.07 0.33 -9.69
N ALA A 24 8.93 0.70 -8.74
CA ALA A 24 8.72 0.45 -7.32
C ALA A 24 7.39 1.09 -6.93
N SER A 25 6.43 0.27 -6.49
CA SER A 25 5.21 0.76 -5.87
C SER A 25 5.58 1.25 -4.47
N PHE A 26 5.67 2.56 -4.28
CA PHE A 26 5.84 3.13 -2.94
C PHE A 26 4.52 3.02 -2.18
N ALA A 27 4.34 1.90 -1.47
CA ALA A 27 3.37 1.84 -0.39
C ALA A 27 3.89 2.72 0.75
N VAL A 28 3.02 3.58 1.29
CA VAL A 28 3.35 4.44 2.43
C VAL A 28 2.92 3.75 3.70
N ASN A 29 3.75 3.82 4.74
CA ASN A 29 3.44 3.28 6.06
C ASN A 29 3.21 4.42 7.06
N LEU A 30 2.14 4.31 7.83
CA LEU A 30 1.82 5.18 8.95
C LEU A 30 1.65 4.30 10.19
N ASN A 31 2.41 4.59 11.25
CA ASN A 31 2.17 3.98 12.55
C ASN A 31 1.15 4.80 13.33
N GLY A 32 0.24 4.12 14.01
CA GLY A 32 -0.76 4.72 14.89
C GLY A 32 -0.93 3.93 16.17
N ALA A 33 -1.67 4.52 17.11
CA ALA A 33 -1.95 3.93 18.41
C ALA A 33 -3.40 4.23 18.82
N LEU A 34 -4.08 3.23 19.35
CA LEU A 34 -5.45 3.30 19.85
C LEU A 34 -5.46 3.17 21.37
N GLY A 35 -6.23 4.04 22.03
CA GLY A 35 -6.40 4.01 23.47
C GLY A 35 -7.20 2.79 23.97
N SER A 36 -7.26 2.62 25.29
CA SER A 36 -7.86 1.42 25.92
C SER A 36 -9.37 1.27 25.69
N ALA A 37 -10.09 2.35 25.38
CA ALA A 37 -11.54 2.32 25.18
C ALA A 37 -11.92 1.40 23.99
N ALA A 38 -12.98 0.60 24.14
CA ALA A 38 -13.37 -0.36 23.09
C ALA A 38 -13.88 0.31 21.80
N GLY A 39 -14.52 1.48 21.92
CA GLY A 39 -15.10 2.22 20.79
C GLY A 39 -14.14 3.18 20.11
N ALA A 40 -12.86 3.05 20.39
CA ALA A 40 -11.87 3.97 19.91
C ALA A 40 -11.67 3.70 18.38
N ILE A 41 -11.93 4.73 17.53
CA ILE A 41 -11.68 4.81 16.05
C ILE A 41 -10.76 5.98 15.55
N ASP A 42 -9.67 5.66 14.83
CA ASP A 42 -8.72 6.63 14.25
C ASP A 42 -9.21 6.88 12.84
N PHE A 43 -9.34 8.14 12.45
CA PHE A 43 -9.91 8.53 11.18
C PHE A 43 -8.91 9.36 10.38
N TYR A 44 -8.59 8.84 9.20
CA TYR A 44 -7.74 9.49 8.20
C TYR A 44 -8.50 9.80 6.93
N ARG A 45 -8.02 10.81 6.22
CA ARG A 45 -8.34 11.06 4.82
C ARG A 45 -7.12 10.82 3.97
N VAL A 46 -7.21 9.84 3.08
CA VAL A 46 -6.20 9.61 2.05
C VAL A 46 -6.67 10.27 0.77
N THR A 47 -5.90 11.23 0.27
CA THR A 47 -6.19 11.91 -1.00
C THR A 47 -5.30 11.32 -2.10
N CYS A 48 -5.94 10.67 -3.06
CA CYS A 48 -5.28 10.16 -4.25
C CYS A 48 -5.32 11.18 -5.39
N ALA A 49 -4.22 11.30 -6.13
CA ALA A 49 -4.10 12.20 -7.28
C ALA A 49 -3.27 11.57 -8.40
N SER A 50 -3.52 12.00 -9.64
CA SER A 50 -2.68 11.62 -10.78
C SER A 50 -1.23 12.09 -10.59
N ASN A 51 -0.28 11.37 -11.19
CA ASN A 51 1.11 11.79 -11.32
C ASN A 51 1.68 11.32 -12.68
N THR A 52 3.01 11.25 -12.80
CA THR A 52 3.69 10.74 -14.01
C THR A 52 3.34 9.28 -14.36
N ASN A 53 2.85 8.48 -13.41
CA ASN A 53 2.34 7.14 -13.66
C ASN A 53 0.87 7.13 -14.13
N GLY A 54 0.24 8.29 -14.33
CA GLY A 54 -1.12 8.43 -14.85
C GLY A 54 -2.17 8.65 -13.77
N VAL A 55 -3.43 8.30 -14.10
CA VAL A 55 -4.61 8.53 -13.25
C VAL A 55 -4.75 7.41 -12.22
N THR A 56 -5.08 7.75 -10.97
CA THR A 56 -5.40 6.74 -9.95
C THR A 56 -6.67 5.99 -10.35
N ASP A 57 -6.65 4.67 -10.19
CA ASP A 57 -7.79 3.76 -10.30
C ASP A 57 -8.35 3.41 -8.92
N ASN A 58 -7.50 3.14 -7.94
CA ASN A 58 -7.91 2.65 -6.63
C ASN A 58 -7.00 3.12 -5.48
N LEU A 59 -7.56 3.05 -4.27
CA LEU A 59 -6.81 3.04 -3.03
C LEU A 59 -6.74 1.61 -2.50
N LYS A 60 -5.51 1.13 -2.26
CA LYS A 60 -5.21 -0.13 -1.58
C LYS A 60 -4.73 0.15 -0.16
N VAL A 61 -5.35 -0.49 0.84
CA VAL A 61 -4.99 -0.35 2.26
C VAL A 61 -4.86 -1.72 2.92
N THR A 62 -3.87 -1.86 3.80
CA THR A 62 -3.71 -2.98 4.74
C THR A 62 -3.43 -2.43 6.12
N VAL A 63 -3.76 -3.21 7.15
CA VAL A 63 -3.40 -2.91 8.54
C VAL A 63 -2.62 -4.09 9.10
N ARG A 64 -1.71 -3.83 10.04
CA ARG A 64 -1.05 -4.84 10.85
C ARG A 64 -1.12 -4.47 12.31
N ASN A 65 -1.50 -5.43 13.14
CA ASN A 65 -1.45 -5.32 14.58
C ASN A 65 0.01 -5.47 15.05
N LEU A 66 0.50 -4.49 15.79
CA LEU A 66 1.85 -4.48 16.36
C LEU A 66 1.88 -4.86 17.84
N ALA A 67 0.72 -5.20 18.43
CA ALA A 67 0.60 -5.56 19.83
C ALA A 67 0.80 -7.06 20.09
N SER A 68 0.69 -7.46 21.36
CA SER A 68 0.93 -8.83 21.82
C SER A 68 -0.15 -9.81 21.37
N VAL A 69 0.09 -11.12 21.49
CA VAL A 69 -0.83 -12.18 21.03
C VAL A 69 -2.22 -12.13 21.66
N THR A 70 -2.37 -11.53 22.85
CA THR A 70 -3.64 -11.43 23.60
C THR A 70 -4.46 -10.17 23.29
N SER A 71 -4.03 -9.39 22.30
CA SER A 71 -4.58 -8.09 21.98
C SER A 71 -5.87 -8.16 21.14
N PRO A 72 -6.80 -7.19 21.22
CA PRO A 72 -7.93 -7.11 20.30
C PRO A 72 -7.45 -7.00 18.84
N LEU A 73 -8.19 -7.64 17.94
CA LEU A 73 -7.89 -7.61 16.50
C LEU A 73 -8.03 -6.20 15.93
N MET A 74 -7.11 -5.82 15.05
CA MET A 74 -7.10 -4.53 14.36
C MET A 74 -7.82 -4.62 13.03
N SER A 75 -8.66 -3.64 12.73
CA SER A 75 -9.43 -3.56 11.48
C SER A 75 -9.30 -2.19 10.84
N VAL A 76 -9.44 -2.15 9.52
CA VAL A 76 -9.54 -0.91 8.76
C VAL A 76 -10.72 -0.95 7.81
N GLN A 77 -11.46 0.15 7.72
CA GLN A 77 -12.46 0.41 6.67
C GLN A 77 -11.96 1.52 5.75
N VAL A 78 -12.14 1.31 4.44
CA VAL A 78 -11.85 2.29 3.38
C VAL A 78 -13.14 2.61 2.67
N ILE A 79 -13.47 3.89 2.57
CA ILE A 79 -14.76 4.37 2.04
C ILE A 79 -14.52 5.51 1.05
N LYS A 80 -15.26 5.48 -0.07
CA LYS A 80 -15.37 6.60 -1.00
C LYS A 80 -16.72 6.60 -1.69
N GLY A 81 -17.54 7.62 -1.39
CA GLY A 81 -18.93 7.65 -1.85
C GLY A 81 -19.67 6.40 -1.38
N ILE A 82 -20.27 5.65 -2.31
CA ILE A 82 -20.97 4.39 -2.03
C ILE A 82 -20.05 3.16 -1.99
N LEU A 83 -18.76 3.31 -2.30
CA LEU A 83 -17.81 2.21 -2.33
C LEU A 83 -17.16 2.04 -0.96
N ALA A 84 -17.20 0.82 -0.43
CA ALA A 84 -16.56 0.49 0.84
C ALA A 84 -15.92 -0.89 0.81
N LYS A 85 -14.78 -1.03 1.49
CA LYS A 85 -14.14 -2.30 1.81
C LYS A 85 -13.59 -2.25 3.23
N ASN A 86 -13.69 -3.39 3.92
CA ASN A 86 -13.06 -3.60 5.22
C ASN A 86 -12.04 -4.73 5.13
N THR A 87 -11.11 -4.73 6.06
CA THR A 87 -10.20 -5.86 6.30
C THR A 87 -9.78 -5.85 7.77
N THR A 88 -9.40 -7.02 8.26
CA THR A 88 -8.99 -7.24 9.65
C THR A 88 -7.68 -7.99 9.61
N ASP A 89 -6.73 -7.55 10.44
CA ASP A 89 -5.59 -8.37 10.78
C ASP A 89 -6.04 -9.45 11.77
N ALA A 90 -6.06 -10.69 11.31
CA ALA A 90 -6.58 -11.83 12.06
C ALA A 90 -5.52 -12.47 12.97
N VAL A 91 -4.24 -12.09 12.83
CA VAL A 91 -3.13 -12.70 13.55
C VAL A 91 -2.36 -11.62 14.30
N ASN A 92 -2.43 -11.66 15.62
CA ASN A 92 -1.68 -10.73 16.46
C ASN A 92 -0.18 -11.05 16.48
N ALA A 93 0.63 -10.01 16.65
CA ALA A 93 2.08 -10.09 16.87
C ALA A 93 2.88 -10.79 15.77
N ASP A 94 2.38 -10.80 14.53
CA ASP A 94 3.12 -11.33 13.38
C ASP A 94 3.68 -10.22 12.47
N THR A 95 4.37 -10.64 11.41
CA THR A 95 4.91 -9.73 10.40
C THR A 95 4.03 -9.66 9.15
N THR A 96 2.90 -10.36 9.15
CA THR A 96 1.98 -10.45 8.02
C THR A 96 1.07 -9.24 8.00
N LEU A 97 0.77 -8.73 6.81
CA LEU A 97 -0.25 -7.70 6.64
C LEU A 97 -1.63 -8.36 6.55
N SER A 98 -2.67 -7.65 6.99
CA SER A 98 -4.04 -8.05 6.67
C SER A 98 -4.22 -8.27 5.15
N PRO A 99 -5.25 -9.02 4.72
CA PRO A 99 -5.73 -8.93 3.34
C PRO A 99 -5.95 -7.46 2.93
N ALA A 100 -5.81 -7.15 1.64
CA ALA A 100 -5.94 -5.78 1.17
C ALA A 100 -7.41 -5.33 1.01
N ALA A 101 -7.77 -4.21 1.62
CA ALA A 101 -8.98 -3.47 1.30
C ALA A 101 -8.69 -2.58 0.07
N ILE A 102 -9.34 -2.88 -1.07
CA ILE A 102 -9.14 -2.15 -2.33
C ILE A 102 -10.44 -1.48 -2.76
N VAL A 103 -10.43 -0.15 -2.83
CA VAL A 103 -11.58 0.66 -3.27
C VAL A 103 -11.26 1.35 -4.58
N LYS A 104 -11.96 0.96 -5.66
CA LYS A 104 -11.78 1.48 -7.03
C LYS A 104 -12.54 2.79 -7.26
N GLY A 105 -12.17 3.84 -6.54
CA GLY A 105 -12.83 5.14 -6.62
C GLY A 105 -12.04 6.23 -7.35
N GLY A 106 -10.91 5.89 -7.99
CA GLY A 106 -10.03 6.83 -8.69
C GLY A 106 -9.46 7.98 -7.85
N ASN A 107 -9.11 9.09 -8.50
CA ASN A 107 -8.62 10.32 -7.86
C ASN A 107 -9.62 10.92 -6.84
N GLY A 108 -9.12 11.53 -5.78
CA GLY A 108 -9.90 12.23 -4.76
C GLY A 108 -9.73 11.62 -3.36
N VAL A 109 -10.57 12.09 -2.44
CA VAL A 109 -10.49 11.74 -1.02
C VAL A 109 -11.16 10.41 -0.72
N TYR A 110 -10.52 9.59 0.11
CA TYR A 110 -11.03 8.38 0.72
C TYR A 110 -11.03 8.55 2.23
N ASP A 111 -12.11 8.14 2.87
CA ASP A 111 -12.16 8.02 4.32
C ASP A 111 -11.58 6.66 4.74
N VAL A 112 -10.60 6.67 5.64
CA VAL A 112 -9.93 5.47 6.16
C VAL A 112 -10.07 5.45 7.67
N ARG A 113 -10.71 4.42 8.21
CA ARG A 113 -11.00 4.30 9.65
C ARG A 113 -10.34 3.07 10.22
N VAL A 114 -9.51 3.23 11.24
CA VAL A 114 -8.83 2.14 11.94
C VAL A 114 -9.45 1.96 13.31
N ASN A 115 -9.81 0.73 13.65
CA ASN A 115 -10.45 0.41 14.93
C ASN A 115 -10.02 -0.99 15.41
N LYS A 116 -10.45 -1.34 16.62
CA LYS A 116 -10.16 -2.64 17.24
C LYS A 116 -11.41 -3.34 17.75
N ALA A 117 -11.32 -4.66 17.91
CA ALA A 117 -12.46 -5.53 18.24
C ALA A 117 -12.83 -5.58 19.75
N GLY A 118 -12.18 -4.80 20.61
CA GLY A 118 -12.41 -4.84 22.06
C GLY A 118 -11.64 -3.77 22.83
N ALA A 119 -11.73 -3.81 24.16
CA ALA A 119 -10.94 -2.95 25.04
C ALA A 119 -9.46 -3.38 25.05
N GLY A 120 -8.57 -2.46 25.44
CA GLY A 120 -7.11 -2.64 25.43
C GLY A 120 -6.43 -1.65 24.47
N ALA A 121 -5.24 -1.19 24.83
CA ALA A 121 -4.48 -0.24 24.01
C ALA A 121 -3.69 -0.99 22.94
N GLU A 122 -3.70 -0.48 21.71
CA GLU A 122 -3.15 -1.17 20.54
C GLU A 122 -2.25 -0.25 19.73
N ASN A 123 -1.16 -0.80 19.19
CA ASN A 123 -0.37 -0.13 18.17
C ASN A 123 -0.59 -0.83 16.83
N TYR A 124 -0.59 -0.07 15.75
CA TYR A 124 -0.77 -0.63 14.41
C TYR A 124 0.11 0.06 13.38
N ALA A 125 0.37 -0.67 12.30
CA ALA A 125 0.93 -0.13 11.07
C ALA A 125 -0.16 -0.13 9.99
N LEU A 126 -0.50 1.05 9.49
CA LEU A 126 -1.36 1.24 8.33
C LEU A 126 -0.48 1.39 7.09
N THR A 127 -0.68 0.54 6.09
CA THR A 127 -0.02 0.68 4.80
C THR A 127 -1.05 1.07 3.75
N TYR A 128 -0.77 2.12 2.97
CA TYR A 128 -1.68 2.59 1.93
C TYR A 128 -0.95 2.94 0.63
N ALA A 129 -1.62 2.75 -0.50
CA ALA A 129 -1.11 3.13 -1.82
C ALA A 129 -2.26 3.50 -2.76
N CYS A 130 -2.17 4.68 -3.39
CA CYS A 130 -3.01 5.05 -4.51
C CYS A 130 -2.40 4.45 -5.79
N LEU A 131 -3.13 3.61 -6.51
CA LEU A 131 -2.61 2.87 -7.66
C LEU A 131 -3.41 3.20 -8.93
N ASN A 132 -2.74 3.29 -10.08
CA ASN A 132 -3.39 3.30 -11.40
C ASN A 132 -3.90 1.88 -11.77
N SER A 133 -4.57 1.76 -12.92
CA SER A 133 -5.13 0.47 -13.38
C SER A 133 -4.07 -0.62 -13.68
N ALA A 134 -2.82 -0.21 -13.89
CA ALA A 134 -1.68 -1.11 -14.08
C ALA A 134 -0.95 -1.45 -12.76
N GLY A 135 -1.50 -1.04 -11.61
CA GLY A 135 -0.92 -1.29 -10.28
C GLY A 135 0.31 -0.43 -9.95
N LYS A 136 0.54 0.68 -10.67
CA LYS A 136 1.64 1.63 -10.40
C LYS A 136 1.19 2.72 -9.44
N ALA A 137 2.09 3.09 -8.53
CA ALA A 137 1.83 4.11 -7.53
C ALA A 137 1.59 5.49 -8.17
N THR A 138 0.52 6.14 -7.73
CA THR A 138 0.13 7.50 -8.09
C THR A 138 0.34 8.43 -6.89
N GLY A 139 -0.06 9.71 -6.98
CA GLY A 139 0.07 10.65 -5.88
C GLY A 139 -0.81 10.25 -4.70
N ALA A 140 -0.25 10.24 -3.50
CA ALA A 140 -0.97 9.95 -2.26
C ALA A 140 -0.54 10.93 -1.15
N THR A 141 -1.51 11.53 -0.47
CA THR A 141 -1.30 12.30 0.76
C THR A 141 -2.28 11.82 1.82
N ILE A 142 -1.93 11.95 3.09
CA ILE A 142 -2.79 11.55 4.21
C ILE A 142 -2.92 12.71 5.19
N ALA A 143 -4.12 12.88 5.73
CA ALA A 143 -4.40 13.79 6.83
C ALA A 143 -5.14 13.04 7.94
N THR A 144 -4.74 13.27 9.19
CA THR A 144 -5.49 12.83 10.37
C THR A 144 -6.69 13.74 10.55
N VAL A 145 -7.89 13.16 10.60
CA VAL A 145 -9.15 13.87 10.87
C VAL A 145 -9.51 13.77 12.34
N GLN A 146 -9.41 12.56 12.88
CA GLN A 146 -9.59 12.29 14.29
C GLN A 146 -8.56 11.25 14.71
N ASN A 147 -7.94 11.50 15.84
CA ASN A 147 -7.30 10.46 16.63
C ASN A 147 -8.16 10.31 17.88
N GLN A 148 -8.57 9.07 18.13
CA GLN A 148 -9.54 8.63 19.14
C GLN A 148 -9.47 9.34 20.47
#